data_AF-A0A4Q5TIJ4-F1
#
_entry.id   AF-A0A4Q5TIJ4-F1
#
_cell.length_a   1.000
_cell.length_b   1.000
_cell.length_c   1.000
_cell.angle_alpha   90.00
_cell.angle_beta   90.00
_cell.angle_gamma   90.00
#
_symmetry.space_group_name_H-M   'P 1'
#
loop_
_entity.id
_entity.type
_entity.pdbx_description
1 polymer ?
#
loop_
_entity_poly.entity_id
_entity_poly.type
_entity_poly.pdbx_seq_one_letter_code
_entity_poly.pdbx_strand_id
1 'polypeptide(L)'
;MLAPAHCGPAGRRPTCEVEYGVEVPEHGGQHDGPGLHPRPDRGRQGLPGRAGDRRDPGCHGVRGRHRPVRRDRPRRRSLDGPARHARRPEHPEGPRHHPHADLPRRQDLTVPRHAGRRLGLVVAASLVPLAACGSGVLVDAYPTAPGTDVDCGALIADLPSSVDGLDRRTLEQDVPAAAWGDPPVVLRCGVPTPEAFEPTSECKLVDGVDWFDEQTANGFRFTTVGRRANVEVDVPAVHDPAADVLVDLAESIDKHLPVEQPCRG
;
A
#
# COMPACT_ATOMS: atom_id res chain seq x y z
N MET A 1 11.43 44.11 -29.58
CA MET A 1 12.72 44.79 -29.35
C MET A 1 13.08 44.56 -27.90
N LEU A 2 14.21 43.91 -27.60
CA LEU A 2 14.60 43.60 -26.22
C LEU A 2 15.30 44.82 -25.60
N ALA A 3 14.95 45.15 -24.35
CA ALA A 3 15.75 46.05 -23.52
C ALA A 3 16.84 45.26 -22.78
N PRO A 4 18.08 45.77 -22.67
CA PRO A 4 19.15 45.09 -21.94
C PRO A 4 19.01 45.29 -20.43
N ALA A 5 19.26 44.23 -19.65
CA ALA A 5 19.37 44.33 -18.21
C ALA A 5 20.73 44.93 -17.81
N HIS A 6 20.72 45.98 -16.98
CA HIS A 6 21.94 46.51 -16.37
C HIS A 6 22.20 45.86 -15.02
N CYS A 7 23.37 45.22 -14.88
CA CYS A 7 23.81 44.58 -13.64
C CYS A 7 24.73 45.54 -12.87
N GLY A 8 24.24 46.06 -11.74
CA GLY A 8 25.02 46.91 -10.82
C GLY A 8 25.89 46.08 -9.85
N PRO A 9 27.00 46.63 -9.34
CA PRO A 9 27.95 45.89 -8.49
C PRO A 9 27.41 45.63 -7.08
N ALA A 10 27.85 44.52 -6.48
CA ALA A 10 27.38 44.03 -5.19
C ALA A 10 27.70 44.98 -4.02
N GLY A 11 26.67 45.35 -3.25
CA GLY A 11 26.82 46.20 -2.07
C GLY A 11 25.65 46.07 -1.09
N ARG A 12 25.77 45.15 -0.13
CA ARG A 12 24.92 44.96 1.07
C ARG A 12 23.43 44.63 0.84
N ARG A 13 23.08 43.37 1.15
CA ARG A 13 21.77 42.85 1.61
C ARG A 13 20.52 43.64 1.17
N PRO A 14 19.79 43.20 0.13
CA PRO A 14 18.39 43.56 -0.01
C PRO A 14 17.58 42.80 1.06
N THR A 15 17.01 43.53 2.02
CA THR A 15 15.85 43.06 2.76
C THR A 15 14.65 43.15 1.83
N CYS A 16 14.02 42.01 1.51
CA CYS A 16 12.77 41.98 0.75
C CYS A 16 11.59 42.35 1.67
N GLU A 17 11.55 43.63 2.06
CA GLU A 17 10.40 44.22 2.74
C GLU A 17 9.42 44.69 1.65
N VAL A 18 8.29 44.01 1.54
CA VAL A 18 7.26 44.35 0.55
C VAL A 18 6.33 45.39 1.16
N GLU A 19 6.64 46.65 0.89
CA GLU A 19 5.83 47.80 1.31
C GLU A 19 4.52 47.82 0.51
N TYR A 20 3.52 47.06 0.97
CA TYR A 20 2.15 47.16 0.47
C TYR A 20 1.48 48.43 1.00
N GLY A 21 1.67 49.52 0.26
CA GLY A 21 0.86 50.73 0.41
C GLY A 21 -0.60 50.44 0.04
N VAL A 22 -1.43 50.16 1.03
CA VAL A 22 -2.89 50.11 0.91
C VAL A 22 -3.46 51.26 1.75
N GLU A 23 -3.89 52.31 1.07
CA GLU A 23 -4.60 53.43 1.70
C GLU A 23 -5.96 52.94 2.21
N VAL A 24 -6.12 52.86 3.52
CA VAL A 24 -7.41 52.53 4.17
C VAL A 24 -8.16 53.83 4.46
N PRO A 25 -9.33 54.09 3.85
CA PRO A 25 -10.14 55.25 4.20
C PRO A 25 -10.78 55.07 5.59
N GLU A 26 -10.59 56.06 6.46
CA GLU A 26 -11.18 56.05 7.80
C GLU A 26 -12.70 56.20 7.76
N HIS A 27 -13.42 55.21 8.31
CA HIS A 27 -14.82 55.37 8.67
C HIS A 27 -14.98 55.41 10.20
N GLY A 28 -14.95 56.63 10.75
CA GLY A 28 -15.40 56.89 12.11
C GLY A 28 -16.88 56.56 12.26
N GLY A 29 -17.22 55.69 13.21
CA GLY A 29 -18.57 55.18 13.45
C GLY A 29 -18.78 54.85 14.92
N GLN A 30 -18.68 55.86 15.78
CA GLN A 30 -18.84 55.69 17.22
C GLN A 30 -20.31 55.46 17.59
N HIS A 31 -20.62 54.26 18.09
CA HIS A 31 -21.89 53.97 18.74
C HIS A 31 -21.68 53.18 20.04
N ASP A 32 -21.70 53.92 21.15
CA ASP A 32 -21.82 53.38 22.50
C ASP A 32 -23.16 52.64 22.67
N GLY A 33 -23.11 51.40 23.18
CA GLY A 33 -24.27 50.58 23.49
C GLY A 33 -23.97 49.65 24.68
N PRO A 34 -24.74 49.71 25.78
CA PRO A 34 -24.34 49.08 27.04
C PRO A 34 -24.41 47.56 27.01
N GLY A 35 -23.38 46.91 27.55
CA GLY A 35 -23.26 45.47 27.61
C GLY A 35 -24.31 44.81 28.51
N LEU A 36 -24.95 43.75 28.01
CA LEU A 36 -25.76 42.84 28.82
C LEU A 36 -24.85 41.77 29.44
N HIS A 37 -24.72 41.81 30.77
CA HIS A 37 -23.88 40.91 31.54
C HIS A 37 -24.34 39.44 31.45
N PRO A 38 -23.41 38.47 31.42
CA PRO A 38 -23.73 37.07 31.71
C PRO A 38 -24.27 36.93 33.14
N ARG A 39 -25.39 36.22 33.33
CA ARG A 39 -25.87 35.83 34.66
C ARG A 39 -25.03 34.67 35.22
N PRO A 40 -24.44 34.78 36.43
CA PRO A 40 -23.86 33.65 37.14
C PRO A 40 -24.77 33.23 38.30
N ASP A 41 -25.69 32.29 38.07
CA ASP A 41 -26.48 31.71 39.16
C ASP A 41 -25.64 30.72 40.00
N ARG A 42 -25.11 31.21 41.12
CA ARG A 42 -24.42 30.42 42.15
C ARG A 42 -25.45 29.67 43.01
N GLY A 43 -25.72 28.41 42.66
CA GLY A 43 -26.65 27.53 43.38
C GLY A 43 -25.97 26.46 44.26
N ARG A 44 -25.77 26.77 45.54
CA ARG A 44 -25.45 25.86 46.68
C ARG A 44 -24.16 25.04 46.68
N GLN A 45 -23.39 25.27 47.75
CA GLN A 45 -22.32 24.42 48.25
C GLN A 45 -22.91 23.27 49.08
N GLY A 46 -22.30 22.08 49.02
CA GLY A 46 -22.70 20.89 49.80
C GLY A 46 -21.49 20.10 50.30
N LEU A 47 -21.06 20.42 51.52
CA LEU A 47 -20.19 19.71 52.50
C LEU A 47 -19.28 18.52 52.08
N PRO A 48 -18.02 18.47 52.57
CA PRO A 48 -17.09 17.37 52.29
C PRO A 48 -17.35 16.10 53.12
N GLY A 49 -17.58 14.98 52.43
CA GLY A 49 -17.74 13.64 53.02
C GLY A 49 -16.42 12.95 53.36
N ARG A 50 -15.90 13.26 54.55
CA ARG A 50 -15.01 12.47 55.44
C ARG A 50 -14.33 11.20 54.87
N ALA A 51 -12.99 11.18 54.93
CA ALA A 51 -12.18 9.98 54.72
C ALA A 51 -12.55 8.84 55.69
N GLY A 52 -12.66 7.61 55.16
CA GLY A 52 -12.84 6.36 55.91
C GLY A 52 -11.74 5.37 55.57
N ASP A 53 -10.90 5.06 56.56
CA ASP A 53 -9.75 4.15 56.46
C ASP A 53 -10.18 2.67 56.47
N ARG A 54 -9.31 1.76 56.00
CA ARG A 54 -9.29 0.30 56.25
C ARG A 54 -10.48 -0.57 55.82
N ARG A 55 -10.27 -1.41 54.79
CA ARG A 55 -9.72 -2.79 54.95
C ARG A 55 -9.70 -3.60 53.64
N ASP A 56 -8.54 -4.18 53.38
CA ASP A 56 -8.36 -5.36 52.54
C ASP A 56 -8.96 -6.60 53.24
N PRO A 57 -9.69 -7.47 52.51
CA PRO A 57 -9.43 -8.89 52.68
C PRO A 57 -9.50 -9.70 51.37
N GLY A 58 -8.33 -10.06 50.84
CA GLY A 58 -7.92 -11.46 50.70
C GLY A 58 -8.84 -12.47 49.97
N CYS A 59 -8.40 -12.85 48.77
CA CYS A 59 -8.25 -14.24 48.31
C CYS A 59 -9.43 -15.25 48.42
N HIS A 60 -10.33 -15.26 47.43
CA HIS A 60 -10.88 -16.50 46.85
C HIS A 60 -11.01 -16.32 45.31
N GLY A 61 -10.79 -17.30 44.45
CA GLY A 61 -10.54 -18.72 44.69
C GLY A 61 -11.41 -19.66 43.86
N VAL A 62 -11.78 -19.33 42.61
CA VAL A 62 -12.66 -20.19 41.78
C VAL A 62 -11.97 -20.63 40.48
N ARG A 63 -11.80 -21.94 40.34
CA ARG A 63 -11.23 -22.61 39.17
C ARG A 63 -12.32 -22.87 38.12
N GLY A 64 -12.39 -22.05 37.07
CA GLY A 64 -13.19 -22.36 35.87
C GLY A 64 -12.41 -23.23 34.90
N ARG A 65 -12.54 -24.57 34.95
CA ARG A 65 -11.89 -25.48 33.99
C ARG A 65 -12.89 -26.07 32.97
N HIS A 66 -12.41 -26.15 31.73
CA HIS A 66 -12.87 -27.01 30.61
C HIS A 66 -14.24 -26.73 29.95
N ARG A 67 -14.19 -26.26 28.69
CA ARG A 67 -14.77 -27.01 27.56
C ARG A 67 -14.21 -26.56 26.18
N PRO A 68 -13.19 -27.24 25.61
CA PRO A 68 -12.90 -27.11 24.19
C PRO A 68 -13.95 -27.89 23.39
N VAL A 69 -14.70 -27.21 22.53
CA VAL A 69 -15.63 -27.86 21.60
C VAL A 69 -14.81 -28.52 20.50
N ARG A 70 -14.64 -29.85 20.58
CA ARG A 70 -14.25 -30.64 19.41
C ARG A 70 -15.39 -30.56 18.38
N ARG A 71 -15.14 -29.94 17.24
CA ARG A 71 -15.92 -30.21 16.02
C ARG A 71 -15.24 -31.32 15.23
N ASP A 72 -16.03 -32.28 14.79
CA ASP A 72 -15.54 -33.52 14.22
C ASP A 72 -14.88 -33.36 12.85
N ARG A 73 -13.82 -34.14 12.61
CA ARG A 73 -13.33 -34.42 11.26
C ARG A 73 -14.26 -35.45 10.61
N PRO A 74 -14.97 -35.14 9.51
CA PRO A 74 -15.58 -36.19 8.69
C PRO A 74 -14.49 -37.09 8.10
N ARG A 75 -14.77 -38.40 8.08
CA ARG A 75 -13.83 -39.44 7.63
C ARG A 75 -13.70 -39.47 6.11
N ARG A 76 -12.55 -39.93 5.63
CA ARG A 76 -12.38 -40.46 4.25
C ARG A 76 -13.54 -41.42 3.92
N ARG A 77 -14.14 -41.26 2.74
CA ARG A 77 -15.00 -42.28 2.14
C ARG A 77 -14.44 -42.62 0.76
N SER A 78 -13.64 -43.69 0.69
CA SER A 78 -13.37 -44.38 -0.57
C SER A 78 -14.62 -45.15 -0.97
N LEU A 79 -15.11 -44.94 -2.20
CA LEU A 79 -16.09 -45.80 -2.87
C LEU A 79 -15.77 -45.83 -4.38
N ASP A 80 -14.97 -46.82 -4.76
CA ASP A 80 -15.21 -47.77 -5.86
C ASP A 80 -15.92 -47.29 -7.15
N GLY A 81 -15.11 -46.93 -8.15
CA GLY A 81 -15.27 -47.35 -9.55
C GLY A 81 -16.36 -46.69 -10.42
N PRO A 82 -16.48 -47.10 -11.71
CA PRO A 82 -15.68 -48.09 -12.43
C PRO A 82 -14.82 -47.50 -13.57
N ALA A 83 -13.70 -48.14 -13.89
CA ALA A 83 -12.96 -47.90 -15.13
C ALA A 83 -13.80 -48.33 -16.35
N ARG A 84 -13.84 -47.53 -17.42
CA ARG A 84 -14.51 -47.90 -18.69
C ARG A 84 -13.58 -47.76 -19.90
N HIS A 85 -13.24 -48.94 -20.42
CA HIS A 85 -12.91 -49.24 -21.82
C HIS A 85 -11.77 -48.48 -22.50
N ALA A 86 -10.59 -49.08 -22.44
CA ALA A 86 -9.75 -49.16 -23.63
C ALA A 86 -10.51 -49.89 -24.77
N ARG A 87 -10.52 -49.32 -25.98
CA ARG A 87 -10.86 -50.02 -27.22
C ARG A 87 -9.69 -49.95 -28.22
N ARG A 88 -8.87 -51.01 -28.20
CA ARG A 88 -8.35 -51.70 -29.39
C ARG A 88 -9.20 -52.99 -29.54
N PRO A 89 -9.23 -53.74 -30.64
CA PRO A 89 -8.23 -53.87 -31.71
C PRO A 89 -8.76 -53.14 -32.99
N GLU A 90 -8.40 -53.39 -34.26
CA GLU A 90 -7.63 -54.46 -34.94
C GLU A 90 -6.64 -53.89 -35.97
N HIS A 91 -6.25 -54.71 -36.95
CA HIS A 91 -5.49 -54.44 -38.17
C HIS A 91 -6.23 -55.19 -39.31
N PRO A 92 -6.08 -54.81 -40.58
CA PRO A 92 -5.70 -55.87 -41.53
C PRO A 92 -4.62 -55.47 -42.54
N GLU A 93 -4.01 -56.52 -43.06
CA GLU A 93 -2.75 -56.63 -43.80
C GLU A 93 -2.72 -56.02 -45.21
N GLY A 94 -1.50 -55.83 -45.73
CA GLY A 94 -1.22 -55.56 -47.15
C GLY A 94 0.28 -55.50 -47.45
N PRO A 95 0.92 -56.57 -47.97
CA PRO A 95 2.38 -56.68 -48.03
C PRO A 95 2.99 -56.08 -49.31
N ARG A 96 4.21 -55.54 -49.22
CA ARG A 96 5.12 -55.39 -50.36
C ARG A 96 6.55 -55.78 -49.99
N HIS A 97 7.08 -56.73 -50.74
CA HIS A 97 8.42 -57.29 -50.60
C HIS A 97 9.49 -56.43 -51.31
N HIS A 98 10.68 -56.39 -50.69
CA HIS A 98 12.06 -56.57 -51.24
C HIS A 98 12.43 -55.90 -52.59
N PRO A 99 13.66 -55.33 -52.75
CA PRO A 99 14.91 -56.08 -52.55
C PRO A 99 16.08 -55.35 -51.85
N HIS A 100 17.05 -56.15 -51.42
CA HIS A 100 18.37 -55.71 -50.95
C HIS A 100 19.30 -55.32 -52.11
N ALA A 101 20.33 -54.53 -51.81
CA ALA A 101 21.58 -54.49 -52.56
C ALA A 101 22.75 -54.75 -51.60
N ASP A 102 23.60 -55.70 -51.94
CA ASP A 102 24.77 -56.13 -51.16
C ASP A 102 26.02 -55.28 -51.43
N LEU A 103 26.76 -54.96 -50.35
CA LEU A 103 28.22 -55.04 -50.15
C LEU A 103 29.20 -54.51 -51.25
N PRO A 104 30.31 -53.80 -50.88
CA PRO A 104 31.41 -54.49 -50.18
C PRO A 104 32.26 -53.71 -49.14
N ARG A 105 32.50 -54.41 -48.02
CA ARG A 105 33.81 -54.72 -47.37
C ARG A 105 35.03 -53.76 -47.50
N ARG A 106 35.40 -53.19 -46.34
CA ARG A 106 36.74 -52.80 -45.81
C ARG A 106 37.70 -51.94 -46.65
N GLN A 107 38.22 -50.90 -45.99
CA GLN A 107 39.68 -50.74 -45.79
C GLN A 107 39.97 -50.39 -44.33
N ASP A 108 40.97 -51.04 -43.73
CA ASP A 108 41.45 -50.78 -42.38
C ASP A 108 42.42 -49.57 -42.39
N LEU A 109 42.19 -48.56 -41.55
CA LEU A 109 43.16 -47.49 -41.29
C LEU A 109 43.48 -47.40 -39.79
N THR A 110 44.54 -48.12 -39.41
CA THR A 110 45.21 -48.00 -38.12
C THR A 110 45.86 -46.62 -37.99
N VAL A 111 45.41 -45.80 -37.04
CA VAL A 111 45.98 -44.48 -36.72
C VAL A 111 46.30 -44.42 -35.22
N PRO A 112 47.40 -43.77 -34.77
CA PRO A 112 48.11 -44.21 -33.56
C PRO A 112 47.45 -43.90 -32.22
N ARG A 113 47.80 -44.72 -31.23
CA ARG A 113 47.60 -44.44 -29.80
C ARG A 113 48.47 -43.27 -29.35
N HIS A 114 47.99 -42.04 -29.45
CA HIS A 114 48.58 -40.92 -28.71
C HIS A 114 48.06 -40.89 -27.27
N ALA A 115 48.78 -41.58 -26.39
CA ALA A 115 48.67 -41.42 -24.95
C ALA A 115 49.02 -39.95 -24.60
N GLY A 116 48.01 -39.18 -24.21
CA GLY A 116 48.13 -37.74 -24.01
C GLY A 116 47.01 -37.18 -23.15
N ARG A 117 46.67 -37.88 -22.05
CA ARG A 117 45.62 -37.50 -21.09
C ARG A 117 46.03 -36.24 -20.30
N ARG A 118 46.03 -35.09 -20.97
CA ARG A 118 45.96 -33.76 -20.35
C ARG A 118 44.61 -33.71 -19.63
N LEU A 119 44.61 -33.94 -18.32
CA LEU A 119 43.43 -33.76 -17.48
C LEU A 119 43.15 -32.26 -17.39
N GLY A 120 42.45 -31.73 -18.39
CA GLY A 120 41.97 -30.36 -18.39
C GLY A 120 40.99 -30.20 -17.24
N LEU A 121 41.43 -29.55 -16.16
CA LEU A 121 40.56 -29.14 -15.07
C LEU A 121 39.66 -28.02 -15.60
N VAL A 122 38.55 -28.40 -16.26
CA VAL A 122 37.47 -27.47 -16.58
C VAL A 122 36.80 -27.11 -15.27
N VAL A 123 37.36 -26.12 -14.59
CA VAL A 123 36.65 -25.38 -13.55
C VAL A 123 35.50 -24.70 -14.26
N ALA A 124 34.34 -25.35 -14.23
CA ALA A 124 33.07 -24.71 -14.54
C ALA A 124 32.84 -23.65 -13.46
N ALA A 125 33.42 -22.47 -13.67
CA ALA A 125 33.17 -21.30 -12.86
C ALA A 125 31.71 -20.92 -13.09
N SER A 126 30.85 -21.40 -12.20
CA SER A 126 29.45 -21.04 -12.13
C SER A 126 29.35 -19.54 -11.91
N LEU A 127 29.25 -18.78 -13.01
CA LEU A 127 28.87 -17.37 -13.00
C LEU A 127 27.45 -17.30 -12.48
N VAL A 128 27.30 -17.14 -11.17
CA VAL A 128 26.04 -16.82 -10.52
C VAL A 128 25.74 -15.35 -10.87
N PRO A 129 24.69 -15.04 -11.65
CA PRO A 129 24.33 -13.66 -11.92
C PRO A 129 23.64 -13.07 -10.69
N LEU A 130 24.42 -12.56 -9.73
CA LEU A 130 23.91 -11.68 -8.68
C LEU A 130 23.65 -10.29 -9.26
N ALA A 131 22.59 -10.20 -10.08
CA ALA A 131 22.12 -8.96 -10.69
C ALA A 131 20.59 -8.81 -10.50
N ALA A 132 20.12 -9.06 -9.28
CA ALA A 132 18.83 -8.56 -8.82
C ALA A 132 18.98 -7.07 -8.45
N CYS A 133 19.20 -6.22 -9.46
CA CYS A 133 19.03 -4.78 -9.31
C CYS A 133 17.54 -4.53 -9.09
N GLY A 134 17.12 -4.43 -7.83
CA GLY A 134 15.77 -4.02 -7.50
C GLY A 134 15.61 -2.54 -7.88
N SER A 135 15.09 -2.29 -9.09
CA SER A 135 14.58 -0.96 -9.44
C SER A 135 13.57 -0.54 -8.37
N GLY A 136 13.72 0.69 -7.87
CA GLY A 136 12.77 1.22 -6.92
C GLY A 136 11.46 1.56 -7.63
N VAL A 137 10.43 1.88 -6.85
CA VAL A 137 9.18 2.36 -7.43
C VAL A 137 9.30 3.88 -7.62
N LEU A 138 9.08 4.33 -8.86
CA LEU A 138 8.81 5.74 -9.15
C LEU A 138 7.33 6.00 -8.89
N VAL A 139 7.04 7.02 -8.10
CA VAL A 139 5.69 7.44 -7.73
C VAL A 139 5.57 8.92 -8.03
N ASP A 140 4.58 9.31 -8.84
CA ASP A 140 4.31 10.73 -9.03
C ASP A 140 3.98 11.40 -7.70
N ALA A 141 4.75 12.45 -7.37
CA ALA A 141 4.52 13.27 -6.20
C ALA A 141 3.41 14.27 -6.47
N TYR A 142 2.39 14.27 -5.62
CA TYR A 142 1.48 15.41 -5.49
C TYR A 142 2.04 16.34 -4.41
N PRO A 143 2.02 17.67 -4.59
CA PRO A 143 2.26 18.56 -3.48
C PRO A 143 1.17 18.30 -2.43
N THR A 144 1.57 18.03 -1.18
CA THR A 144 0.65 18.04 -0.04
C THR A 144 -0.17 19.33 -0.12
N ALA A 145 -1.50 19.20 -0.16
CA ALA A 145 -2.41 20.33 -0.37
C ALA A 145 -2.00 21.55 0.48
N PRO A 146 -1.61 22.69 -0.13
CA PRO A 146 -1.03 23.80 0.62
C PRO A 146 -1.97 24.31 1.72
N GLY A 147 -1.48 24.31 2.96
CA GLY A 147 -2.25 24.73 4.14
C GLY A 147 -2.74 23.62 5.07
N THR A 148 -2.45 22.34 4.79
CA THR A 148 -2.72 21.25 5.73
C THR A 148 -1.58 21.09 6.74
N ASP A 149 -1.85 21.27 8.04
CA ASP A 149 -0.90 21.05 9.15
C ASP A 149 -0.78 19.54 9.51
N VAL A 150 -0.54 18.72 8.48
CA VAL A 150 -0.57 17.26 8.56
C VAL A 150 0.84 16.70 8.37
N ASP A 151 1.33 15.97 9.36
CA ASP A 151 2.60 15.25 9.26
C ASP A 151 2.42 13.94 8.46
N CYS A 152 2.41 14.07 7.13
CA CYS A 152 2.46 12.91 6.24
C CYS A 152 3.72 12.06 6.48
N GLY A 153 4.82 12.62 7.00
CA GLY A 153 6.03 11.86 7.32
C GLY A 153 5.78 10.86 8.46
N ALA A 154 5.10 11.30 9.51
CA ALA A 154 4.67 10.44 10.62
C ALA A 154 3.72 9.32 10.15
N LEU A 155 2.75 9.62 9.27
CA LEU A 155 1.93 8.58 8.65
C LEU A 155 2.79 7.56 7.88
N ILE A 156 3.61 8.01 6.93
CA ILE A 156 4.44 7.11 6.10
C ILE A 156 5.40 6.26 6.94
N ALA A 157 5.92 6.79 8.06
CA ALA A 157 6.77 6.05 8.98
C ALA A 157 6.02 4.97 9.80
N ASP A 158 4.73 5.17 10.06
CA ASP A 158 3.87 4.29 10.87
C ASP A 158 3.02 3.32 10.02
N LEU A 159 3.12 3.41 8.70
CA LEU A 159 2.53 2.44 7.76
C LEU A 159 3.14 1.04 7.90
N PRO A 160 2.35 -0.03 7.70
CA PRO A 160 2.80 -1.40 7.89
C PRO A 160 3.89 -1.82 6.90
N SER A 161 4.71 -2.79 7.30
CA SER A 161 5.76 -3.40 6.46
C SER A 161 5.22 -4.25 5.31
N SER A 162 3.93 -4.62 5.37
CA SER A 162 3.23 -5.41 4.37
C SER A 162 1.74 -5.07 4.36
N VAL A 163 1.10 -5.13 3.19
CA VAL A 163 -0.37 -5.02 3.03
C VAL A 163 -0.86 -6.18 2.15
N ASP A 164 -1.90 -6.91 2.56
CA ASP A 164 -2.36 -8.15 1.91
C ASP A 164 -1.20 -9.13 1.58
N GLY A 165 -0.25 -9.25 2.50
CA GLY A 165 0.97 -10.07 2.33
C GLY A 165 1.98 -9.56 1.28
N LEU A 166 1.77 -8.40 0.67
CA LEU A 166 2.71 -7.74 -0.23
C LEU A 166 3.79 -6.98 0.56
N ASP A 167 5.06 -7.31 0.36
CA ASP A 167 6.18 -6.65 1.04
C ASP A 167 6.37 -5.18 0.60
N ARG A 168 6.71 -4.30 1.54
CA ARG A 168 7.00 -2.88 1.28
C ARG A 168 8.23 -2.70 0.38
N ARG A 169 8.12 -1.78 -0.57
CA ARG A 169 9.10 -1.48 -1.63
C ARG A 169 9.86 -0.19 -1.33
N THR A 170 11.11 -0.11 -1.78
CA THR A 170 11.90 1.12 -1.77
C THR A 170 11.44 2.05 -2.89
N LEU A 171 11.23 3.33 -2.58
CA LEU A 171 10.98 4.37 -3.58
C LEU A 171 12.30 4.97 -4.07
N GLU A 172 12.35 5.44 -5.31
CA GLU A 172 13.55 6.11 -5.86
C GLU A 172 13.65 7.61 -5.49
N GLN A 173 12.66 8.13 -4.77
CA GLN A 173 12.50 9.55 -4.46
C GLN A 173 11.94 9.75 -3.03
N ASP A 174 12.36 10.84 -2.39
CA ASP A 174 11.94 11.23 -1.05
C ASP A 174 10.64 12.06 -1.12
N VAL A 175 9.51 11.38 -0.96
CA VAL A 175 8.15 11.91 -1.14
C VAL A 175 7.21 11.27 -0.11
N PRO A 176 6.09 11.91 0.27
CA PRO A 176 5.13 11.38 1.24
C PRO A 176 4.27 10.23 0.65
N ALA A 177 4.92 9.13 0.27
CA ALA A 177 4.31 7.96 -0.33
C ALA A 177 4.92 6.65 0.19
N ALA A 178 4.24 5.54 -0.06
CA ALA A 178 4.73 4.19 0.15
C ALA A 178 4.25 3.27 -0.98
N ALA A 179 4.95 2.17 -1.21
CA ALA A 179 4.55 1.16 -2.18
C ALA A 179 4.80 -0.26 -1.66
N TRP A 180 4.04 -1.24 -2.16
CA TRP A 180 4.15 -2.65 -1.78
C TRP A 180 3.94 -3.56 -3.00
N GLY A 181 4.65 -4.69 -3.04
CA GLY A 181 4.50 -5.70 -4.09
C GLY A 181 5.03 -5.31 -5.48
N ASP A 182 4.69 -6.15 -6.47
CA ASP A 182 4.97 -5.97 -7.89
C ASP A 182 3.89 -6.72 -8.71
N PRO A 183 3.05 -6.05 -9.53
CA PRO A 183 2.95 -4.60 -9.72
C PRO A 183 2.66 -3.87 -8.41
N PRO A 184 3.17 -2.64 -8.22
CA PRO A 184 3.09 -1.96 -6.93
C PRO A 184 1.68 -1.46 -6.62
N VAL A 185 1.18 -1.80 -5.43
CA VAL A 185 0.20 -0.96 -4.72
C VAL A 185 0.92 0.32 -4.29
N VAL A 186 0.33 1.49 -4.47
CA VAL A 186 0.96 2.79 -4.16
C VAL A 186 0.03 3.63 -3.30
N LEU A 187 0.50 4.06 -2.13
CA LEU A 187 -0.17 5.03 -1.25
C LEU A 187 0.52 6.39 -1.35
N ARG A 188 -0.25 7.47 -1.48
CA ARG A 188 0.20 8.87 -1.45
C ARG A 188 -0.55 9.65 -0.37
N CYS A 189 0.15 10.42 0.46
CA CYS A 189 -0.46 11.31 1.46
C CYS A 189 -0.46 12.77 0.98
N GLY A 190 -1.54 13.50 1.26
CA GLY A 190 -1.65 14.93 0.96
C GLY A 190 -2.23 15.27 -0.41
N VAL A 191 -2.80 14.29 -1.12
CA VAL A 191 -3.43 14.51 -2.43
C VAL A 191 -4.61 15.51 -2.34
N PRO A 192 -4.94 16.23 -3.42
CA PRO A 192 -6.17 17.01 -3.48
C PRO A 192 -7.41 16.10 -3.41
N THR A 193 -8.59 16.67 -3.14
CA THR A 193 -9.86 15.96 -3.35
C THR A 193 -10.04 15.67 -4.85
N PRO A 194 -10.44 14.45 -5.25
CA PRO A 194 -10.63 14.10 -6.67
C PRO A 194 -11.65 15.00 -7.36
N GLU A 195 -11.40 15.36 -8.62
CA GLU A 195 -12.30 16.23 -9.39
C GLU A 195 -13.69 15.61 -9.61
N ALA A 196 -13.79 14.27 -9.57
CA ALA A 196 -15.03 13.52 -9.70
C ALA A 196 -15.80 13.36 -8.37
N PHE A 197 -15.28 13.86 -7.25
CA PHE A 197 -15.96 13.79 -5.96
C PHE A 197 -16.97 14.94 -5.79
N GLU A 198 -18.25 14.60 -5.72
CA GLU A 198 -19.37 15.51 -5.52
C GLU A 198 -19.98 15.33 -4.12
N PRO A 199 -20.74 16.31 -3.59
CA PRO A 199 -21.44 16.17 -2.30
C PRO A 199 -22.50 15.06 -2.23
N THR A 200 -22.78 14.38 -3.34
CA THR A 200 -23.69 13.22 -3.45
C THR A 200 -22.96 11.95 -3.88
N SER A 201 -21.62 11.95 -3.91
CA SER A 201 -20.83 10.76 -4.19
C SER A 201 -20.94 9.76 -3.03
N GLU A 202 -21.18 8.49 -3.35
CA GLU A 202 -21.12 7.41 -2.37
C GLU A 202 -19.66 7.13 -1.97
N CYS A 203 -19.43 6.81 -0.70
CA CYS A 203 -18.15 6.32 -0.19
C CYS A 203 -18.28 4.90 0.37
N LYS A 204 -17.21 4.12 0.20
CA LYS A 204 -17.06 2.80 0.80
C LYS A 204 -16.37 2.92 2.15
N LEU A 205 -17.09 2.56 3.22
CA LEU A 205 -16.54 2.47 4.56
C LEU A 205 -15.77 1.15 4.70
N VAL A 206 -14.45 1.22 4.86
CA VAL A 206 -13.56 0.07 5.11
C VAL A 206 -12.81 0.30 6.42
N ASP A 207 -13.07 -0.58 7.39
CA ASP A 207 -12.50 -0.55 8.75
C ASP A 207 -12.46 0.83 9.42
N GLY A 208 -13.54 1.61 9.29
CA GLY A 208 -13.68 2.95 9.89
C GLY A 208 -13.18 4.11 9.00
N VAL A 209 -12.59 3.82 7.83
CA VAL A 209 -12.15 4.82 6.86
C VAL A 209 -13.13 4.91 5.68
N ASP A 210 -13.64 6.11 5.41
CA ASP A 210 -14.44 6.41 4.22
C ASP A 210 -13.52 6.60 2.99
N TRP A 211 -13.80 5.85 1.93
CA TRP A 211 -13.07 5.89 0.66
C TRP A 211 -14.01 6.24 -0.50
N PHE A 212 -13.68 7.26 -1.29
CA PHE A 212 -14.22 7.44 -2.63
C PHE A 212 -13.41 6.56 -3.60
N ASP A 213 -14.07 5.78 -4.45
CA ASP A 213 -13.39 4.86 -5.37
C ASP A 213 -13.63 5.16 -6.85
N GLU A 214 -12.54 5.07 -7.61
CA GLU A 214 -12.50 5.34 -9.05
C GLU A 214 -11.92 4.12 -9.78
N GLN A 215 -12.60 3.65 -10.83
CA GLN A 215 -12.04 2.65 -11.73
C GLN A 215 -10.98 3.29 -12.63
N THR A 216 -9.74 2.83 -12.54
CA THR A 216 -8.66 3.21 -13.46
C THR A 216 -8.52 2.17 -14.58
N ALA A 217 -7.67 2.47 -15.57
CA ALA A 217 -7.37 1.52 -16.65
C ALA A 217 -6.64 0.24 -16.19
N ASN A 218 -6.02 0.25 -15.00
CA ASN A 218 -5.15 -0.83 -14.52
C ASN A 218 -5.61 -1.46 -13.18
N GLY A 219 -6.76 -1.04 -12.65
CA GLY A 219 -7.24 -1.40 -11.32
C GLY A 219 -8.11 -0.31 -10.72
N PHE A 220 -8.05 -0.13 -9.41
CA PHE A 220 -8.84 0.85 -8.68
C PHE A 220 -7.96 1.90 -8.03
N ARG A 221 -8.54 3.08 -7.83
CA ARG A 221 -7.99 4.17 -7.04
C ARG A 221 -8.96 4.47 -5.92
N PHE A 222 -8.45 4.55 -4.70
CA PHE A 222 -9.25 4.87 -3.52
C PHE A 222 -8.70 6.13 -2.88
N THR A 223 -9.52 7.14 -2.69
CA THR A 223 -9.12 8.39 -2.05
C THR A 223 -9.95 8.61 -0.80
N THR A 224 -9.30 8.79 0.35
CA THR A 224 -10.00 9.20 1.58
C THR A 224 -10.54 10.61 1.40
N VAL A 225 -11.72 10.89 1.95
CA VAL A 225 -12.36 12.21 1.90
C VAL A 225 -12.81 12.65 3.29
N GLY A 226 -12.95 13.97 3.49
CA GLY A 226 -13.45 14.52 4.75
C GLY A 226 -12.49 14.43 5.95
N ARG A 227 -11.21 14.16 5.68
CA ARG A 227 -10.08 14.20 6.63
C ARG A 227 -9.22 15.45 6.35
N ARG A 228 -8.35 15.83 7.29
CA ARG A 228 -7.48 17.04 7.16
C ARG A 228 -6.58 17.05 5.93
N ALA A 229 -6.15 15.87 5.51
CA ALA A 229 -5.51 15.63 4.23
C ALA A 229 -6.05 14.31 3.71
N ASN A 230 -6.15 14.19 2.39
CA ASN A 230 -6.59 12.98 1.75
C ASN A 230 -5.39 12.04 1.53
N VAL A 231 -5.66 10.74 1.49
CA VAL A 231 -4.74 9.69 1.08
C VAL A 231 -5.32 9.00 -0.15
N GLU A 232 -4.52 8.89 -1.20
CA GLU A 232 -4.84 8.10 -2.40
C GLU A 232 -4.12 6.76 -2.31
N VAL A 233 -4.80 5.68 -2.68
CA VAL A 233 -4.23 4.34 -2.85
C VAL A 233 -4.58 3.83 -4.25
N ASP A 234 -3.57 3.69 -5.11
CA ASP A 234 -3.67 2.99 -6.39
C ASP A 234 -3.46 1.48 -6.14
N VAL A 235 -4.46 0.66 -6.47
CA VAL A 235 -4.43 -0.81 -6.34
C VAL A 235 -4.57 -1.46 -7.74
N PRO A 236 -3.50 -2.07 -8.28
CA PRO A 236 -3.57 -2.85 -9.51
C PRO A 236 -4.58 -4.01 -9.44
N ALA A 237 -5.32 -4.25 -10.54
CA ALA A 237 -6.38 -5.28 -10.64
C ALA A 237 -5.91 -6.73 -10.40
N VAL A 238 -4.60 -6.98 -10.29
CA VAL A 238 -4.08 -8.31 -9.96
C VAL A 238 -4.16 -8.62 -8.46
N HIS A 239 -4.36 -7.60 -7.63
CA HIS A 239 -4.51 -7.68 -6.17
C HIS A 239 -5.98 -7.56 -5.76
N ASP A 240 -6.87 -8.22 -6.50
CA ASP A 240 -8.29 -8.30 -6.16
C ASP A 240 -8.55 -9.40 -5.11
N PRO A 241 -9.33 -9.12 -4.04
CA PRO A 241 -10.14 -7.92 -3.84
C PRO A 241 -9.34 -6.77 -3.19
N ALA A 242 -9.35 -5.60 -3.83
CA ALA A 242 -8.62 -4.42 -3.36
C ALA A 242 -8.97 -3.94 -1.92
N ALA A 243 -10.09 -4.39 -1.36
CA ALA A 243 -10.50 -4.07 0.01
C ALA A 243 -9.52 -4.61 1.07
N ASP A 244 -8.89 -5.77 0.85
CA ASP A 244 -8.01 -6.40 1.85
C ASP A 244 -6.75 -5.53 2.09
N VAL A 245 -6.22 -4.90 1.03
CA VAL A 245 -5.17 -3.86 1.10
C VAL A 245 -5.60 -2.65 1.94
N LEU A 246 -6.85 -2.19 1.81
CA LEU A 246 -7.34 -1.01 2.52
C LEU A 246 -7.55 -1.26 4.02
N VAL A 247 -7.90 -2.50 4.41
CA VAL A 247 -8.03 -2.90 5.81
C VAL A 247 -6.69 -2.77 6.54
N ASP A 248 -5.60 -3.31 5.98
CA ASP A 248 -4.27 -3.23 6.60
C ASP A 248 -3.74 -1.78 6.75
N LEU A 249 -4.29 -0.83 5.98
CA LEU A 249 -3.92 0.58 6.01
C LEU A 249 -4.78 1.43 6.97
N ALA A 250 -5.94 0.93 7.37
CA ALA A 250 -6.96 1.72 8.06
C ALA A 250 -6.52 2.25 9.43
N GLU A 251 -5.85 1.43 10.25
CA GLU A 251 -5.38 1.84 11.59
C GLU A 251 -4.40 3.03 11.52
N SER A 252 -3.39 2.95 10.65
CA SER A 252 -2.42 4.03 10.45
C SER A 252 -3.11 5.30 9.92
N ILE A 253 -4.02 5.16 8.94
CA ILE A 253 -4.73 6.30 8.37
C ILE A 253 -5.60 6.99 9.43
N ASP A 254 -6.39 6.26 10.22
CA ASP A 254 -7.28 6.87 11.20
C ASP A 254 -6.53 7.55 12.35
N LYS A 255 -5.42 6.95 12.78
CA LYS A 255 -4.52 7.47 13.83
C LYS A 255 -3.86 8.80 13.46
N HIS A 256 -3.45 8.99 12.22
CA HIS A 256 -2.72 10.21 11.79
C HIS A 256 -3.61 11.25 11.09
N LEU A 257 -4.71 10.84 10.46
CA LEU A 257 -5.58 11.70 9.65
C LEU A 257 -7.01 11.71 10.21
N PRO A 258 -7.27 12.34 11.37
CA PRO A 258 -8.59 12.31 11.99
C PRO A 258 -9.68 12.86 11.06
N VAL A 259 -10.87 12.25 11.13
CA VAL A 259 -12.07 12.68 10.39
C VAL A 259 -12.53 14.05 10.88
N GLU A 260 -12.71 14.98 9.94
CA GLU A 260 -13.34 16.28 10.20
C GLU A 260 -14.82 16.27 9.81
N GLN A 261 -15.15 15.59 8.70
CA GLN A 261 -16.50 15.41 8.19
C GLN A 261 -16.62 14.00 7.62
N PRO A 262 -17.44 13.09 8.18
CA PRO A 262 -17.69 11.78 7.58
C PRO A 262 -18.25 11.94 6.16
N CYS A 263 -17.97 11.00 5.26
CA CYS A 263 -18.57 11.03 3.94
C CYS A 263 -20.09 10.85 4.07
N ARG A 264 -20.86 11.77 3.47
CA ARG A 264 -22.32 11.76 3.46
C ARG A 264 -22.78 11.87 2.00
N GLY A 265 -23.24 10.75 1.45
CA GLY A 265 -24.09 10.74 0.25
C GLY A 265 -25.53 11.12 0.55
#